data_AF-A0A2K6E779-F1
#
_entry.id   AF-A0A2K6E779-F1
#
_cell.length_a   1.000
_cell.length_b   1.000
_cell.length_c   1.000
_cell.angle_alpha   90.00
_cell.angle_beta   90.00
_cell.angle_gamma   90.00
#
_symmetry.space_group_name_H-M   'P 1'
#
loop_
_entity.id
_entity.type
_entity.pdbx_description
1 polymer ?
#
loop_
_entity_poly.entity_id
_entity_poly.type
_entity_poly.pdbx_seq_one_letter_code
_entity_poly.pdbx_strand_id
1 'polypeptide(L)'
;MHFQNRVQRKAGLLVAGLRTKGKFQEAESKQMKFSTGIRGVSDLQKENEKTAPPFRGNETNSSPGSVSRRDKSEQVWEPVLLPLSLLSMMDLRKTPAKSLDKFIEDYLLPDTHFRMQINHAIDIICGFLKERCFRGSSYPVHVSKVVKGGSSGKGTSLRGRSDADLVVFLSPLTTFQDQLNRRGEFIREIRKQLEACQRERAFSVKFEVQAPRWDNPRALSFVLSSPQLGEGVEFDVLPAFDALGQLTGGYKPDPQIYVELIEECVSLQKEGEFSTCFTELQRNFLKQRPTKLKSLIRLVKHWYQNCKKKLGKLPPQYALELLTVYAWERGSMERDFNTARGFRTVLELVINYQQLCVYWTKYYDFQNPIIGKYLSRQLRKPRPVILDPADPTGNLGGGDTKGWRQLAQEAEAWLNYPCFKNWDGSPVSSWILLAESDSEDDESYDPRMYQQHGYIQTYECPHFSHSPSILQAASTPQAEENWTCTIL
;
A
#
# COMPACT_ATOMS: atom_id res chain seq x y z
N MET A 1 58.04 2.77 28.60
CA MET A 1 56.93 3.29 29.42
C MET A 1 55.68 3.30 28.56
N HIS A 2 54.62 2.66 29.07
CA HIS A 2 53.22 2.65 28.63
C HIS A 2 52.86 3.18 27.23
N PHE A 3 52.51 2.28 26.31
CA PHE A 3 51.15 2.17 25.72
C PHE A 3 51.14 1.05 24.65
N GLN A 4 51.11 -0.21 25.09
CA GLN A 4 50.78 -1.36 24.25
C GLN A 4 50.41 -2.53 25.17
N ASN A 5 49.20 -2.47 25.75
CA ASN A 5 48.63 -3.58 26.51
C ASN A 5 47.15 -3.33 26.79
N ARG A 6 46.27 -3.73 25.86
CA ARG A 6 44.92 -4.28 26.13
C ARG A 6 44.24 -4.78 24.84
N VAL A 7 44.99 -5.54 24.05
CA VAL A 7 44.46 -6.49 23.06
C VAL A 7 45.20 -7.79 23.31
N GLN A 8 44.69 -8.63 24.23
CA GLN A 8 45.06 -10.07 24.41
C GLN A 8 44.49 -10.69 25.71
N ARG A 9 43.27 -10.32 26.13
CA ARG A 9 42.55 -11.05 27.19
C ARG A 9 41.08 -11.24 26.82
N LYS A 10 40.83 -12.12 25.85
CA LYS A 10 39.59 -12.92 25.71
C LYS A 10 39.64 -14.02 24.62
N ALA A 11 40.84 -14.47 24.25
CA ALA A 11 41.07 -15.56 23.29
C ALA A 11 41.67 -16.82 23.95
N GLY A 12 41.31 -17.09 25.21
CA GLY A 12 41.89 -18.19 25.98
C GLY A 12 40.96 -18.67 27.06
N LEU A 13 39.82 -19.27 26.66
CA LEU A 13 38.98 -20.13 27.51
C LEU A 13 37.88 -20.79 26.67
N LEU A 14 38.27 -21.61 25.69
CA LEU A 14 37.43 -22.68 25.12
C LEU A 14 38.29 -23.63 24.26
N VAL A 15 39.41 -24.07 24.82
CA VAL A 15 40.19 -25.22 24.31
C VAL A 15 40.50 -26.11 25.51
N ALA A 16 39.51 -26.91 25.91
CA ALA A 16 39.66 -28.06 26.81
C ALA A 16 38.36 -28.90 26.72
N GLY A 17 38.24 -29.64 25.62
CA GLY A 17 37.13 -30.54 25.34
C GLY A 17 37.53 -31.55 24.27
N LEU A 18 38.70 -32.14 24.43
CA LEU A 18 39.24 -33.19 23.58
C LEU A 18 38.48 -34.50 23.80
N ARG A 19 38.35 -35.23 22.69
CA ARG A 19 38.38 -36.71 22.55
C ARG A 19 37.13 -37.50 22.94
N THR A 20 36.48 -38.02 21.89
CA THR A 20 36.18 -39.44 21.58
C THR A 20 35.16 -39.41 20.43
N LYS A 21 35.21 -40.14 19.31
CA LYS A 21 35.97 -41.26 18.77
C LYS A 21 35.90 -41.12 17.24
N GLY A 22 36.97 -41.52 16.53
CA GLY A 22 36.94 -41.68 15.08
C GLY A 22 36.67 -43.11 14.63
N LYS A 23 36.44 -43.23 13.32
CA LYS A 23 36.56 -44.39 12.41
C LYS A 23 35.45 -45.45 12.42
N PHE A 24 34.83 -45.64 11.24
CA PHE A 24 34.63 -46.90 10.48
C PHE A 24 33.71 -46.55 9.27
N GLN A 25 34.23 -46.37 8.04
CA GLN A 25 34.38 -47.33 6.93
C GLN A 25 33.08 -48.00 6.44
N GLU A 26 32.66 -47.59 5.23
CA GLU A 26 32.43 -48.35 3.98
C GLU A 26 31.77 -49.77 3.99
N ALA A 27 31.01 -50.04 2.92
CA ALA A 27 30.22 -51.24 2.57
C ALA A 27 28.79 -51.26 3.16
N GLU A 28 27.72 -51.67 2.48
CA GLU A 28 27.58 -52.56 1.33
C GLU A 28 26.17 -52.41 0.72
N SER A 29 26.08 -52.75 -0.57
CA SER A 29 24.85 -52.89 -1.36
C SER A 29 24.20 -54.25 -1.12
N LYS A 30 22.85 -54.30 -1.01
CA LYS A 30 21.91 -55.39 -1.43
C LYS A 30 20.54 -55.12 -0.78
N GLN A 31 19.38 -55.04 -1.45
CA GLN A 31 18.68 -55.94 -2.37
C GLN A 31 17.37 -56.42 -1.70
N MET A 32 16.22 -56.01 -2.23
CA MET A 32 14.90 -56.70 -2.23
C MET A 32 13.94 -55.71 -2.93
N LYS A 33 13.56 -55.85 -4.21
CA LYS A 33 12.73 -56.90 -4.85
C LYS A 33 11.56 -57.35 -3.97
N PHE A 34 10.39 -56.76 -4.22
CA PHE A 34 9.19 -57.56 -4.45
C PHE A 34 8.55 -57.16 -5.78
N SER A 35 8.37 -58.19 -6.59
CA SER A 35 7.75 -58.22 -7.90
C SER A 35 6.36 -58.81 -7.78
N THR A 36 5.39 -58.19 -8.43
CA THR A 36 4.21 -58.81 -9.07
C THR A 36 3.71 -57.72 -10.04
N GLY A 37 3.81 -57.79 -11.36
CA GLY A 37 4.15 -58.89 -12.25
C GLY A 37 2.91 -59.63 -12.72
N ILE A 38 2.14 -59.06 -13.66
CA ILE A 38 1.40 -59.73 -14.76
C ILE A 38 1.30 -58.68 -15.88
N ARG A 39 2.14 -58.73 -16.94
CA ARG A 39 1.90 -59.35 -18.27
C ARG A 39 0.55 -58.96 -18.88
N GLY A 40 0.45 -58.40 -20.08
CA GLY A 40 1.42 -58.18 -21.13
C GLY A 40 0.70 -58.24 -22.48
N VAL A 41 1.44 -57.75 -23.50
CA VAL A 41 1.31 -58.04 -24.94
C VAL A 41 0.01 -57.50 -25.55
N SER A 42 -0.04 -56.83 -26.70
CA SER A 42 0.70 -56.86 -27.97
C SER A 42 0.16 -55.62 -28.72
N ASP A 43 0.66 -55.03 -29.79
CA ASP A 43 1.85 -55.10 -30.63
C ASP A 43 1.55 -54.15 -31.80
N LEU A 44 2.60 -53.61 -32.43
CA LEU A 44 2.69 -53.29 -33.86
C LEU A 44 1.93 -52.09 -34.48
N GLN A 45 2.75 -51.10 -34.83
CA GLN A 45 2.93 -50.50 -36.18
C GLN A 45 1.71 -49.92 -36.93
N LYS A 46 1.81 -48.63 -37.31
CA LYS A 46 2.17 -48.22 -38.68
C LYS A 46 2.16 -46.69 -38.86
N GLU A 47 3.11 -46.26 -39.67
CA GLU A 47 3.22 -44.95 -40.32
C GLU A 47 1.97 -44.59 -41.13
N ASN A 48 1.71 -43.28 -41.29
CA ASN A 48 1.42 -42.71 -42.60
C ASN A 48 1.50 -41.17 -42.59
N GLU A 49 2.41 -40.65 -43.42
CA GLU A 49 2.31 -39.34 -44.06
C GLU A 49 1.12 -39.28 -45.04
N LYS A 50 0.59 -38.05 -45.28
CA LYS A 50 0.22 -37.47 -46.61
C LYS A 50 -0.63 -36.20 -46.41
N THR A 51 -0.08 -35.01 -46.69
CA THR A 51 -0.27 -34.19 -47.92
C THR A 51 -1.69 -33.65 -48.17
N ALA A 52 -1.81 -32.32 -48.20
CA ALA A 52 -2.90 -31.53 -48.81
C ALA A 52 -2.90 -31.68 -50.36
N PRO A 53 -3.84 -31.13 -51.19
CA PRO A 53 -4.03 -29.66 -51.35
C PRO A 53 -5.46 -29.25 -51.88
N PRO A 54 -5.70 -28.18 -52.71
CA PRO A 54 -6.66 -27.10 -52.37
C PRO A 54 -7.75 -26.87 -53.44
N PHE A 55 -8.70 -25.93 -53.25
CA PHE A 55 -9.39 -25.28 -54.37
C PHE A 55 -9.85 -23.83 -54.07
N ARG A 56 -9.95 -23.06 -55.15
CA ARG A 56 -9.91 -21.61 -55.35
C ARG A 56 -11.22 -21.15 -56.06
N GLY A 57 -11.64 -19.90 -55.85
CA GLY A 57 -12.57 -19.12 -56.73
C GLY A 57 -13.59 -18.29 -55.94
N ASN A 58 -13.45 -16.95 -55.87
CA ASN A 58 -14.05 -15.91 -56.75
C ASN A 58 -15.60 -15.91 -56.70
N GLU A 59 -16.39 -14.83 -56.66
CA GLU A 59 -16.22 -13.37 -56.62
C GLU A 59 -17.66 -12.78 -56.52
N THR A 60 -17.79 -11.54 -56.03
CA THR A 60 -18.87 -10.55 -56.28
C THR A 60 -20.29 -10.67 -55.70
N ASN A 61 -20.65 -9.55 -55.05
CA ASN A 61 -21.87 -8.73 -55.21
C ASN A 61 -23.14 -8.94 -54.36
N SER A 62 -23.53 -7.80 -53.76
CA SER A 62 -24.91 -7.30 -53.53
C SER A 62 -25.66 -7.72 -52.26
N SER A 63 -25.70 -6.78 -51.30
CA SER A 63 -26.85 -6.56 -50.39
C SER A 63 -28.02 -5.90 -51.15
N PRO A 64 -29.24 -5.70 -50.57
CA PRO A 64 -29.72 -6.07 -49.24
C PRO A 64 -31.11 -6.74 -49.20
N GLY A 65 -31.44 -7.32 -48.04
CA GLY A 65 -32.79 -7.27 -47.49
C GLY A 65 -33.60 -8.57 -47.57
N SER A 66 -33.65 -9.31 -46.47
CA SER A 66 -34.89 -9.94 -46.02
C SER A 66 -34.82 -10.32 -44.55
N VAL A 67 -35.94 -10.05 -43.91
CA VAL A 67 -36.31 -10.31 -42.52
C VAL A 67 -36.23 -11.81 -42.25
N SER A 68 -35.53 -12.21 -41.17
CA SER A 68 -35.75 -13.51 -40.56
C SER A 68 -35.71 -13.42 -39.04
N ARG A 69 -36.74 -14.05 -38.46
CA ARG A 69 -37.04 -14.21 -37.04
C ARG A 69 -35.85 -14.82 -36.32
N ARG A 70 -35.38 -14.18 -35.24
CA ARG A 70 -34.46 -14.81 -34.30
C ARG A 70 -35.26 -15.53 -33.22
N ASP A 71 -35.00 -16.81 -33.10
CA ASP A 71 -35.31 -17.64 -31.95
C ASP A 71 -34.81 -16.99 -30.66
N LYS A 72 -35.71 -16.87 -29.68
CA LYS A 72 -35.36 -16.56 -28.30
C LYS A 72 -35.01 -17.88 -27.62
N SER A 73 -33.71 -18.14 -27.46
CA SER A 73 -33.23 -19.06 -26.42
C SER A 73 -33.18 -18.29 -25.10
N GLU A 74 -34.12 -18.58 -24.21
CA GLU A 74 -34.10 -18.14 -22.82
C GLU A 74 -32.91 -18.80 -22.10
N GLN A 75 -31.80 -18.07 -21.98
CA GLN A 75 -30.77 -18.38 -21.01
C GLN A 75 -31.30 -18.02 -19.62
N VAL A 76 -31.72 -19.06 -18.90
CA VAL A 76 -32.00 -19.03 -17.46
C VAL A 76 -30.70 -18.65 -16.75
N TRP A 77 -30.64 -17.44 -16.21
CA TRP A 77 -29.58 -17.01 -15.31
C TRP A 77 -29.83 -17.66 -13.94
N GLU A 78 -29.17 -18.78 -13.69
CA GLU A 78 -28.99 -19.30 -12.33
C GLU A 78 -28.31 -18.20 -11.49
N PRO A 79 -28.91 -17.71 -10.39
CA PRO A 79 -28.29 -16.69 -9.56
C PRO A 79 -27.07 -17.29 -8.88
N VAL A 80 -25.90 -16.74 -9.19
CA VAL A 80 -24.65 -17.02 -8.46
C VAL A 80 -24.91 -16.71 -6.99
N LEU A 81 -25.04 -17.76 -6.18
CA LEU A 81 -25.13 -17.67 -4.73
C LEU A 81 -23.82 -17.06 -4.22
N LEU A 82 -23.88 -15.77 -3.88
CA LEU A 82 -22.79 -15.10 -3.16
C LEU A 82 -22.59 -15.80 -1.81
N PRO A 83 -21.35 -16.00 -1.34
CA PRO A 83 -21.08 -16.59 -0.04
C PRO A 83 -21.84 -15.85 1.08
N LEU A 84 -22.42 -16.58 2.03
CA LEU A 84 -23.14 -16.04 3.19
C LEU A 84 -22.32 -15.02 4.02
N SER A 85 -20.99 -15.01 3.89
CA SER A 85 -20.11 -14.01 4.51
C SER A 85 -20.30 -12.59 3.94
N LEU A 86 -20.82 -12.44 2.72
CA LEU A 86 -21.17 -11.14 2.12
C LEU A 86 -22.54 -10.61 2.56
N LEU A 87 -23.42 -11.48 3.06
CA LEU A 87 -24.78 -11.12 3.52
C LEU A 87 -24.81 -10.51 4.93
N SER A 88 -23.69 -10.53 5.67
CA SER A 88 -23.62 -10.10 7.07
C SER A 88 -22.63 -8.95 7.33
N MET A 89 -22.21 -8.18 6.32
CA MET A 89 -21.54 -6.91 6.62
C MET A 89 -22.60 -5.90 7.07
N MET A 90 -22.54 -5.44 8.33
CA MET A 90 -23.28 -4.23 8.71
C MET A 90 -22.92 -3.12 7.72
N ASP A 91 -23.92 -2.36 7.30
CA ASP A 91 -23.70 -1.19 6.46
C ASP A 91 -23.23 -0.05 7.34
N LEU A 92 -22.05 0.52 7.06
CA LEU A 92 -21.52 1.67 7.81
C LEU A 92 -22.56 2.82 7.90
N ARG A 93 -23.40 2.99 6.88
CA ARG A 93 -24.47 4.01 6.85
C ARG A 93 -25.55 3.77 7.90
N LYS A 94 -25.67 2.55 8.44
CA LYS A 94 -26.65 2.19 9.47
C LYS A 94 -26.02 2.08 10.87
N THR A 95 -24.69 2.14 10.97
CA THR A 95 -23.96 2.00 12.23
C THR A 95 -24.04 3.30 13.05
N PRO A 96 -24.54 3.27 14.29
CA PRO A 96 -24.53 4.45 15.17
C PRO A 96 -23.11 4.88 15.56
N ALA A 97 -22.91 6.17 15.85
CA ALA A 97 -21.61 6.73 16.24
C ALA A 97 -20.88 5.94 17.34
N LYS A 98 -21.61 5.52 18.39
CA LYS A 98 -21.07 4.75 19.52
C LYS A 98 -20.59 3.33 19.17
N SER A 99 -20.97 2.82 18.01
CA SER A 99 -20.67 1.46 17.55
C SER A 99 -19.61 1.42 16.45
N LEU A 100 -19.01 2.57 16.10
CA LEU A 100 -17.99 2.63 15.05
C LEU A 100 -16.74 1.83 15.40
N ASP A 101 -16.30 1.82 16.66
CA ASP A 101 -15.15 1.02 17.07
C ASP A 101 -15.40 -0.48 16.93
N LYS A 102 -16.57 -0.94 17.38
CA LYS A 102 -17.03 -2.31 17.17
C LYS A 102 -17.15 -2.66 15.68
N PHE A 103 -17.64 -1.73 14.86
CA PHE A 103 -17.71 -1.91 13.42
C PHE A 103 -16.31 -2.08 12.79
N ILE A 104 -15.33 -1.29 13.23
CA ILE A 104 -13.95 -1.43 12.75
C ILE A 104 -13.39 -2.81 13.12
N GLU A 105 -13.58 -3.23 14.38
CA GLU A 105 -13.11 -4.53 14.88
C GLU A 105 -13.75 -5.70 14.12
N ASP A 106 -15.08 -5.71 14.01
CA ASP A 106 -15.84 -6.82 13.45
C ASP A 106 -15.64 -6.94 11.93
N TYR A 107 -15.52 -5.82 11.19
CA TYR A 107 -15.61 -5.80 9.73
C TYR A 107 -14.38 -5.26 8.99
N LEU A 108 -13.55 -4.43 9.60
CA LEU A 108 -12.45 -3.76 8.90
C LEU A 108 -11.06 -4.30 9.23
N LEU A 109 -10.85 -4.79 10.45
CA LEU A 109 -9.55 -5.34 10.85
C LEU A 109 -9.25 -6.64 10.09
N PRO A 110 -8.09 -6.76 9.42
CA PRO A 110 -7.73 -7.98 8.68
C PRO A 110 -7.56 -9.16 9.64
N ASP A 111 -7.87 -10.36 9.17
CA ASP A 111 -7.66 -11.58 9.95
C ASP A 111 -6.17 -11.80 10.28
N THR A 112 -5.88 -12.16 11.53
CA THR A 112 -4.50 -12.26 12.02
C THR A 112 -3.78 -13.46 11.43
N HIS A 113 -4.47 -14.59 11.29
CA HIS A 113 -3.89 -15.81 10.73
C HIS A 113 -3.64 -15.63 9.23
N PHE A 114 -4.60 -15.11 8.48
CA PHE A 114 -4.45 -14.78 7.06
C PHE A 114 -3.30 -13.80 6.84
N ARG A 115 -3.18 -12.76 7.67
CA ARG A 115 -2.04 -11.83 7.61
C ARG A 115 -0.69 -12.53 7.79
N MET A 116 -0.60 -13.52 8.69
CA MET A 116 0.62 -14.31 8.88
C MET A 116 0.93 -15.17 7.65
N GLN A 117 -0.07 -15.83 7.06
CA GLN A 117 0.09 -16.60 5.82
C GLN A 117 0.55 -15.73 4.65
N ILE A 118 -0.03 -14.52 4.51
CA ILE A 118 0.37 -13.54 3.51
C ILE A 118 1.82 -13.11 3.71
N ASN A 119 2.24 -12.79 4.93
CA ASN A 119 3.63 -12.42 5.20
C ASN A 119 4.59 -13.56 4.82
N HIS A 120 4.29 -14.80 5.20
CA HIS A 120 5.11 -15.94 4.86
C HIS A 120 5.20 -16.18 3.34
N ALA A 121 4.08 -16.06 2.62
CA ALA A 121 4.07 -16.14 1.15
C ALA A 121 4.94 -15.03 0.51
N ILE A 122 4.88 -13.81 1.03
CA ILE A 122 5.71 -12.70 0.57
C ILE A 122 7.19 -12.94 0.87
N ASP A 123 7.55 -13.55 2.00
CA ASP A 123 8.94 -13.90 2.29
C ASP A 123 9.50 -14.91 1.29
N ILE A 124 8.70 -15.93 0.92
CA ILE A 124 9.04 -16.90 -0.12
C ILE A 124 9.21 -16.20 -1.47
N ILE A 125 8.27 -15.33 -1.86
CA ILE A 125 8.32 -14.58 -3.12
C ILE A 125 9.56 -13.67 -3.15
N CYS A 126 9.84 -12.93 -2.09
CA CYS A 126 11.00 -12.04 -2.00
C CYS A 126 12.31 -12.83 -2.08
N GLY A 127 12.42 -13.95 -1.38
CA GLY A 127 13.57 -14.84 -1.47
C GLY A 127 13.77 -15.36 -2.89
N PHE A 128 12.69 -15.80 -3.54
CA PHE A 128 12.74 -16.27 -4.94
C PHE A 128 13.18 -15.18 -5.91
N LEU A 129 12.61 -13.97 -5.81
CA LEU A 129 12.98 -12.85 -6.67
C LEU A 129 14.45 -12.45 -6.45
N LYS A 130 14.91 -12.36 -5.20
CA LYS A 130 16.32 -12.06 -4.87
C LYS A 130 17.27 -13.12 -5.42
N GLU A 131 16.89 -14.39 -5.34
CA GLU A 131 17.73 -15.48 -5.79
C GLU A 131 17.76 -15.62 -7.31
N ARG A 132 16.61 -15.52 -7.99
CA ARG A 132 16.42 -16.01 -9.38
C ARG A 132 16.33 -14.92 -10.42
N CYS A 133 15.85 -13.71 -10.08
CA CYS A 133 15.72 -12.64 -11.05
C CYS A 133 17.07 -12.35 -11.71
N PHE A 134 17.07 -12.26 -13.04
CA PHE A 134 18.22 -11.87 -13.84
C PHE A 134 19.45 -12.78 -13.74
N ARG A 135 19.33 -14.04 -13.27
CA ARG A 135 20.46 -15.00 -13.29
C ARG A 135 21.10 -15.24 -14.67
N GLY A 136 20.37 -14.95 -15.75
CA GLY A 136 20.82 -15.12 -17.13
C GLY A 136 21.22 -13.81 -17.84
N SER A 137 21.27 -12.66 -17.16
CA SER A 137 21.70 -11.41 -17.78
C SER A 137 23.23 -11.36 -17.92
N SER A 138 23.70 -10.65 -18.93
CA SER A 138 25.14 -10.44 -19.20
C SER A 138 25.85 -9.57 -18.14
N TYR A 139 25.09 -8.92 -17.25
CA TYR A 139 25.57 -8.11 -16.14
C TYR A 139 24.83 -8.48 -14.85
N PRO A 140 25.48 -8.43 -13.66
CA PRO A 140 24.82 -8.78 -12.40
C PRO A 140 23.74 -7.75 -12.03
N VAL A 141 22.47 -8.14 -12.19
CA VAL A 141 21.36 -7.40 -11.60
C VAL A 141 21.05 -8.04 -10.26
N HIS A 142 21.11 -7.26 -9.18
CA HIS A 142 20.65 -7.73 -7.88
C HIS A 142 19.51 -6.84 -7.38
N VAL A 143 18.59 -7.48 -6.66
CA VAL A 143 17.53 -6.80 -5.92
C VAL A 143 18.15 -6.27 -4.64
N SER A 144 18.40 -4.96 -4.53
CA SER A 144 19.05 -4.36 -3.36
C SER A 144 18.20 -4.53 -2.12
N LYS A 145 16.89 -4.25 -2.25
CA LYS A 145 15.89 -4.46 -1.20
C LYS A 145 14.49 -4.63 -1.79
N VAL A 146 13.61 -5.26 -1.02
CA VAL A 146 12.19 -5.36 -1.33
C VAL A 146 11.41 -4.78 -0.16
N VAL A 147 10.52 -3.83 -0.45
CA VAL A 147 9.76 -3.10 0.55
C VAL A 147 8.28 -3.32 0.34
N LYS A 148 7.60 -3.81 1.38
CA LYS A 148 6.15 -3.83 1.44
C LYS A 148 5.63 -2.42 1.71
N GLY A 149 5.08 -1.79 0.67
CA GLY A 149 4.36 -0.52 0.69
C GLY A 149 2.84 -0.72 0.80
N GLY A 150 2.08 0.23 0.28
CA GLY A 150 0.61 0.19 0.30
C GLY A 150 0.01 0.09 1.70
N SER A 151 -1.26 -0.28 1.79
CA SER A 151 -1.96 -0.38 3.07
C SER A 151 -1.38 -1.46 3.99
N SER A 152 -0.89 -2.55 3.40
CA SER A 152 -0.24 -3.65 4.11
C SER A 152 1.11 -3.27 4.73
N GLY A 153 1.89 -2.41 4.09
CA GLY A 153 3.11 -1.86 4.66
C GLY A 153 2.84 -0.82 5.73
N LYS A 154 1.88 0.07 5.49
CA LYS A 154 1.49 1.19 6.37
C LYS A 154 0.77 0.71 7.64
N GLY A 155 0.24 -0.52 7.64
CA GLY A 155 -0.54 -1.07 8.74
C GLY A 155 -1.99 -0.54 8.77
N THR A 156 -2.55 -0.22 7.59
CA THR A 156 -3.89 0.34 7.38
C THR A 156 -4.75 -0.53 6.44
N SER A 157 -4.40 -1.81 6.29
CA SER A 157 -5.14 -2.82 5.51
C SER A 157 -6.60 -2.97 5.97
N LEU A 158 -7.47 -3.27 5.00
CA LEU A 158 -8.90 -3.57 5.20
C LEU A 158 -9.18 -5.07 4.94
N ARG A 159 -9.96 -5.71 5.81
CA ARG A 159 -10.41 -7.10 5.60
C ARG A 159 -11.06 -7.28 4.23
N GLY A 160 -10.64 -8.31 3.50
CA GLY A 160 -11.20 -8.70 2.19
C GLY A 160 -11.08 -7.68 1.05
N ARG A 161 -10.42 -6.53 1.25
CA ARG A 161 -10.29 -5.44 0.24
C ARG A 161 -8.92 -4.75 0.31
N SER A 162 -7.89 -5.49 0.69
CA SER A 162 -6.55 -4.93 0.87
C SER A 162 -5.78 -4.85 -0.45
N ASP A 163 -5.14 -3.70 -0.64
CA ASP A 163 -4.07 -3.46 -1.59
C ASP A 163 -2.71 -3.53 -0.88
N ALA A 164 -1.70 -4.02 -1.58
CA ALA A 164 -0.34 -4.01 -1.10
C ALA A 164 0.60 -3.65 -2.25
N ASP A 165 1.59 -2.80 -1.97
CA ASP A 165 2.63 -2.53 -2.94
C ASP A 165 3.85 -3.36 -2.56
N LEU A 166 4.47 -4.02 -3.54
CA LEU A 166 5.75 -4.69 -3.39
C LEU A 166 6.77 -3.93 -4.24
N VAL A 167 7.50 -3.02 -3.60
CA VAL A 167 8.49 -2.19 -4.29
C VAL A 167 9.82 -2.94 -4.32
N VAL A 168 10.29 -3.22 -5.52
CA VAL A 168 11.51 -4.00 -5.78
C VAL A 168 12.59 -3.03 -6.25
N PHE A 169 13.56 -2.77 -5.39
CA PHE A 169 14.67 -1.89 -5.70
C PHE A 169 15.77 -2.67 -6.44
N LEU A 170 16.22 -2.14 -7.58
CA LEU A 170 17.09 -2.86 -8.50
C LEU A 170 18.40 -2.10 -8.71
N SER A 171 19.53 -2.78 -8.52
CA SER A 171 20.87 -2.19 -8.66
C SER A 171 21.21 -1.52 -10.01
N PRO A 172 20.66 -1.95 -11.16
CA PRO A 172 20.96 -1.31 -12.45
C PRO A 172 20.18 -0.02 -12.68
N LEU A 173 19.23 0.32 -11.80
CA LEU A 173 18.57 1.61 -11.80
C LEU A 173 19.45 2.56 -10.99
N THR A 174 20.10 3.51 -11.67
CA THR A 174 21.04 4.45 -11.03
C THR A 174 20.51 5.87 -10.98
N THR A 175 19.48 6.17 -11.77
CA THR A 175 18.80 7.46 -11.82
C THR A 175 17.29 7.26 -11.78
N PHE A 176 16.56 8.34 -11.46
CA PHE A 176 15.11 8.38 -11.61
C PHE A 176 14.70 8.08 -13.07
N GLN A 177 15.42 8.62 -14.05
CA GLN A 177 15.12 8.41 -15.47
C GLN A 177 15.23 6.93 -15.88
N ASP A 178 16.21 6.20 -15.35
CA ASP A 178 16.36 4.76 -15.62
C ASP A 178 15.10 3.98 -15.26
N GLN A 179 14.47 4.34 -14.13
CA GLN A 179 13.23 3.69 -13.68
C GLN A 179 12.13 3.84 -14.75
N LEU A 180 11.98 5.02 -15.33
CA LEU A 180 10.98 5.25 -16.38
C LEU A 180 11.29 4.49 -17.65
N ASN A 181 12.54 4.56 -18.11
CA ASN A 181 12.96 4.02 -19.39
C ASN A 181 12.97 2.49 -19.39
N ARG A 182 13.27 1.88 -18.24
CA ARG A 182 13.56 0.44 -18.13
C ARG A 182 12.52 -0.35 -17.32
N ARG A 183 11.52 0.29 -16.69
CA ARG A 183 10.50 -0.44 -15.90
C ARG A 183 9.84 -1.60 -16.65
N GLY A 184 9.58 -1.46 -17.94
CA GLY A 184 8.94 -2.52 -18.74
C GLY A 184 9.82 -3.75 -18.90
N GLU A 185 11.14 -3.57 -19.03
CA GLU A 185 12.13 -4.65 -19.04
C GLU A 185 12.05 -5.44 -17.72
N PHE A 186 12.13 -4.70 -16.61
CA PHE A 186 12.14 -5.29 -15.27
C PHE A 186 10.81 -5.96 -14.90
N ILE A 187 9.67 -5.38 -15.27
CA ILE A 187 8.36 -5.98 -15.03
C ILE A 187 8.22 -7.32 -15.76
N ARG A 188 8.69 -7.43 -17.01
CA ARG A 188 8.63 -8.71 -17.76
C ARG A 188 9.46 -9.80 -17.10
N GLU A 189 10.68 -9.47 -16.65
CA GLU A 189 11.52 -10.45 -15.97
C GLU A 189 10.93 -10.85 -14.61
N ILE A 190 10.49 -9.87 -13.80
CA ILE A 190 9.84 -10.15 -12.51
C ILE A 190 8.61 -11.03 -12.71
N ARG A 191 7.78 -10.77 -13.74
CA ARG A 191 6.64 -11.61 -14.08
C ARG A 191 7.03 -13.05 -14.35
N LYS A 192 8.01 -13.27 -15.22
CA LYS A 192 8.52 -14.61 -15.54
C LYS A 192 8.96 -15.34 -14.27
N GLN A 193 9.61 -14.65 -13.35
CA GLN A 193 10.05 -15.23 -12.09
C GLN A 193 8.89 -15.47 -11.10
N LEU A 194 7.87 -14.61 -11.06
CA LEU A 194 6.66 -14.88 -10.27
C LEU A 194 5.90 -16.10 -10.78
N GLU A 195 5.76 -16.25 -12.10
CA GLU A 195 5.13 -17.43 -12.72
C GLU A 195 5.95 -18.71 -12.48
N ALA A 196 7.28 -18.62 -12.46
CA ALA A 196 8.14 -19.73 -12.04
C ALA A 196 7.96 -20.07 -10.55
N CYS A 197 7.96 -19.05 -9.67
CA CYS A 197 7.75 -19.21 -8.24
C CYS A 197 6.39 -19.86 -7.94
N GLN A 198 5.33 -19.44 -8.64
CA GLN A 198 3.99 -20.00 -8.53
C GLN A 198 3.95 -21.50 -8.89
N ARG A 199 4.78 -21.95 -9.84
CA ARG A 199 4.86 -23.37 -10.24
C ARG A 199 5.78 -24.21 -9.35
N GLU A 200 6.87 -23.62 -8.86
CA GLU A 200 7.96 -24.35 -8.18
C GLU A 200 7.83 -24.36 -6.65
N ARG A 201 7.11 -23.41 -6.06
CA ARG A 201 6.96 -23.26 -4.60
C ARG A 201 5.55 -23.60 -4.14
N ALA A 202 5.47 -24.20 -2.95
CA ALA A 202 4.22 -24.44 -2.28
C ALA A 202 3.84 -23.22 -1.42
N PHE A 203 2.57 -22.82 -1.49
CA PHE A 203 2.01 -21.73 -0.70
C PHE A 203 0.82 -22.22 0.11
N SER A 204 0.67 -21.70 1.33
CA SER A 204 -0.53 -21.94 2.17
C SER A 204 -1.75 -21.14 1.72
N VAL A 205 -1.55 -20.20 0.78
CA VAL A 205 -2.56 -19.37 0.13
C VAL A 205 -2.55 -19.61 -1.36
N LYS A 206 -3.68 -19.37 -2.02
CA LYS A 206 -3.77 -19.39 -3.48
C LYS A 206 -3.01 -18.19 -4.04
N PHE A 207 -1.99 -18.47 -4.85
CA PHE A 207 -1.15 -17.46 -5.50
C PHE A 207 -1.46 -17.41 -6.99
N GLU A 208 -1.90 -16.25 -7.49
CA GLU A 208 -2.29 -16.03 -8.89
C GLU A 208 -1.65 -14.77 -9.48
N VAL A 209 -0.70 -14.96 -10.40
CA VAL A 209 -0.14 -13.85 -11.19
C VAL A 209 -1.16 -13.38 -12.23
N GLN A 210 -1.44 -12.08 -12.27
CA GLN A 210 -2.45 -11.53 -13.18
C GLN A 210 -1.92 -11.37 -14.60
N ALA A 211 -2.80 -11.54 -15.59
CA ALA A 211 -2.49 -11.24 -16.98
C ALA A 211 -2.12 -9.75 -17.13
N PRO A 212 -1.19 -9.39 -18.04
CA PRO A 212 -0.84 -7.99 -18.25
C PRO A 212 -2.07 -7.30 -18.83
N ARG A 213 -2.49 -6.20 -18.20
CA ARG A 213 -3.63 -5.40 -18.70
C ARG A 213 -3.26 -4.54 -19.91
N TRP A 214 -1.96 -4.29 -20.12
CA TRP A 214 -1.41 -3.37 -21.13
C TRP A 214 0.00 -3.83 -21.58
N ASP A 215 0.46 -3.38 -22.74
CA ASP A 215 1.78 -3.72 -23.30
C ASP A 215 2.97 -3.13 -22.51
N ASN A 216 2.77 -2.00 -21.82
CA ASN A 216 3.77 -1.36 -20.96
C ASN A 216 3.15 -0.96 -19.60
N PRO A 217 2.87 -1.93 -18.72
CA PRO A 217 2.20 -1.67 -17.47
C PRO A 217 3.15 -0.95 -16.49
N ARG A 218 2.62 -0.02 -15.69
CA ARG A 218 3.40 0.66 -14.63
C ARG A 218 3.69 -0.26 -13.43
N ALA A 219 2.87 -1.28 -13.26
CA ALA A 219 2.93 -2.23 -12.15
C ALA A 219 2.55 -3.63 -12.66
N LEU A 220 3.09 -4.66 -12.01
CA LEU A 220 2.67 -6.05 -12.21
C LEU A 220 1.83 -6.50 -11.04
N SER A 221 0.60 -6.96 -11.28
CA SER A 221 -0.28 -7.37 -10.20
C SER A 221 -0.30 -8.89 -10.00
N PHE A 222 -0.38 -9.34 -8.75
CA PHE A 222 -0.72 -10.72 -8.40
C PHE A 222 -1.65 -10.75 -7.19
N VAL A 223 -2.36 -11.86 -6.98
CA VAL A 223 -3.31 -12.01 -5.87
C VAL A 223 -2.86 -13.16 -4.99
N LEU A 224 -2.87 -12.93 -3.67
CA LEU A 224 -2.77 -13.96 -2.66
C LEU A 224 -4.12 -14.06 -1.94
N SER A 225 -4.75 -15.24 -1.93
CA SER A 225 -6.09 -15.42 -1.36
C SER A 225 -6.24 -16.71 -0.56
N SER A 226 -7.14 -16.68 0.42
CA SER A 226 -7.59 -17.86 1.17
C SER A 226 -9.01 -18.22 0.72
N PRO A 227 -9.19 -19.33 -0.01
CA PRO A 227 -10.53 -19.80 -0.37
C PRO A 227 -11.40 -20.11 0.86
N GLN A 228 -10.79 -20.53 1.97
CA GLN A 228 -11.50 -20.85 3.21
C GLN A 228 -12.13 -19.61 3.86
N LEU A 229 -11.40 -18.48 3.83
CA LEU A 229 -11.86 -17.22 4.42
C LEU A 229 -12.65 -16.35 3.43
N GLY A 230 -12.54 -16.63 2.12
CA GLY A 230 -13.05 -15.73 1.08
C GLY A 230 -12.33 -14.38 1.07
N GLU A 231 -11.09 -14.34 1.57
CA GLU A 231 -10.26 -13.13 1.65
C GLU A 231 -9.12 -13.17 0.63
N GLY A 232 -8.74 -11.99 0.13
CA GLY A 232 -7.65 -11.83 -0.82
C GLY A 232 -6.94 -10.48 -0.67
N VAL A 233 -5.67 -10.47 -1.05
CA VAL A 233 -4.83 -9.27 -1.15
C VAL A 233 -4.27 -9.19 -2.55
N GLU A 234 -4.55 -8.08 -3.24
CA GLU A 234 -3.92 -7.75 -4.53
C GLU A 234 -2.60 -7.02 -4.25
N PHE A 235 -1.51 -7.54 -4.82
CA PHE A 235 -0.18 -6.99 -4.74
C PHE A 235 0.22 -6.35 -6.06
N ASP A 236 0.58 -5.08 -6.04
CA ASP A 236 1.20 -4.38 -7.17
C ASP A 236 2.72 -4.36 -6.99
N VAL A 237 3.43 -4.97 -7.94
CA VAL A 237 4.89 -5.04 -7.95
C VAL A 237 5.44 -3.89 -8.78
N LEU A 238 6.31 -3.10 -8.16
CA LEU A 238 6.80 -1.83 -8.67
C LEU A 238 8.34 -1.82 -8.64
N PRO A 239 9.02 -1.91 -9.80
CA PRO A 239 10.46 -1.68 -9.86
C PRO A 239 10.77 -0.22 -9.53
N ALA A 240 11.77 0.00 -8.68
CA ALA A 240 12.16 1.35 -8.27
C ALA A 240 13.68 1.57 -8.23
N PHE A 241 14.09 2.81 -8.51
CA PHE A 241 15.43 3.30 -8.21
C PHE A 241 15.61 3.46 -6.70
N ASP A 242 16.73 2.99 -6.15
CA ASP A 242 17.06 3.10 -4.74
C ASP A 242 17.67 4.46 -4.36
N ALA A 243 16.87 5.52 -4.48
CA ALA A 243 17.29 6.89 -4.20
C ALA A 243 17.74 7.11 -2.75
N LEU A 244 17.21 6.32 -1.81
CA LEU A 244 17.51 6.46 -0.38
C LEU A 244 18.68 5.60 0.09
N GLY A 245 19.11 4.60 -0.70
CA GLY A 245 20.11 3.61 -0.29
C GLY A 245 19.72 2.91 1.02
N GLN A 246 20.68 2.79 1.94
CA GLN A 246 20.45 2.19 3.25
C GLN A 246 19.89 3.23 4.23
N LEU A 247 18.56 3.21 4.43
CA LEU A 247 17.90 4.11 5.35
C LEU A 247 18.22 3.74 6.82
N THR A 248 18.93 4.61 7.54
CA THR A 248 19.06 4.52 8.99
C THR A 248 17.81 5.12 9.65
N GLY A 249 17.17 4.35 10.53
CA GLY A 249 15.83 4.68 11.03
C GLY A 249 15.76 6.04 11.72
N GLY A 250 14.83 6.89 11.26
CA GLY A 250 14.46 8.14 11.93
C GLY A 250 15.12 9.42 11.41
N TYR A 251 16.06 9.33 10.47
CA TYR A 251 16.73 10.50 9.91
C TYR A 251 16.00 11.08 8.69
N LYS A 252 16.08 12.41 8.57
CA LYS A 252 15.71 13.13 7.35
C LYS A 252 16.71 12.74 6.25
N PRO A 253 16.27 12.37 5.03
CA PRO A 253 17.16 12.09 3.91
C PRO A 253 18.08 13.27 3.60
N ASP A 254 19.22 12.99 2.97
CA ASP A 254 20.08 14.03 2.41
C ASP A 254 19.27 14.92 1.46
N PRO A 255 19.22 16.25 1.68
CA PRO A 255 18.53 17.18 0.79
C PRO A 255 18.93 17.04 -0.68
N GLN A 256 20.16 16.62 -0.98
CA GLN A 256 20.63 16.44 -2.35
C GLN A 256 19.80 15.42 -3.14
N ILE A 257 19.27 14.39 -2.48
CA ILE A 257 18.37 13.40 -3.10
C ILE A 257 17.11 14.08 -3.65
N TYR A 258 16.54 15.02 -2.89
CA TYR A 258 15.35 15.75 -3.33
C TYR A 258 15.67 16.85 -4.34
N VAL A 259 16.87 17.43 -4.30
CA VAL A 259 17.33 18.37 -5.34
C VAL A 259 17.36 17.65 -6.70
N GLU A 260 18.00 16.48 -6.76
CA GLU A 260 18.05 15.65 -7.97
C GLU A 260 16.66 15.22 -8.44
N LEU A 261 15.79 14.80 -7.50
CA LEU A 261 14.39 14.49 -7.81
C LEU A 261 13.67 15.69 -8.44
N ILE A 262 13.82 16.88 -7.85
CA ILE A 262 13.15 18.10 -8.32
C ILE A 262 13.63 18.46 -9.73
N GLU A 263 14.95 18.44 -9.96
CA GLU A 263 15.53 18.72 -11.28
C GLU A 263 14.99 17.77 -12.34
N GLU A 264 14.96 16.47 -12.06
CA GLU A 264 14.45 15.45 -12.96
C GLU A 264 12.94 15.62 -13.21
N CYS A 265 12.14 15.79 -12.16
CA CYS A 265 10.70 15.99 -12.26
C CYS A 265 10.34 17.25 -13.06
N VAL A 266 11.11 18.33 -12.92
CA VAL A 266 10.92 19.56 -13.69
C VAL A 266 11.29 19.35 -15.16
N SER A 267 12.44 18.72 -15.42
CA SER A 267 12.92 18.40 -16.77
C SER A 267 11.92 17.53 -17.54
N LEU A 268 11.43 16.48 -16.90
CA LEU A 268 10.50 15.52 -17.50
C LEU A 268 9.02 15.94 -17.43
N GLN A 269 8.69 17.00 -16.68
CA GLN A 269 7.31 17.38 -16.33
C GLN A 269 6.51 16.23 -15.69
N LYS A 270 7.12 15.53 -14.74
CA LYS A 270 6.61 14.29 -14.12
C LYS A 270 6.58 14.35 -12.59
N GLU A 271 5.96 15.40 -12.05
CA GLU A 271 5.76 15.56 -10.61
C GLU A 271 5.06 14.33 -9.98
N GLY A 272 5.63 13.80 -8.89
CA GLY A 272 5.09 12.64 -8.15
C GLY A 272 5.28 11.26 -8.81
N GLU A 273 5.87 11.19 -10.02
CA GLU A 273 6.04 9.92 -10.75
C GLU A 273 7.00 8.95 -10.04
N PHE A 274 7.94 9.47 -9.24
CA PHE A 274 8.98 8.71 -8.55
C PHE A 274 8.69 8.44 -7.08
N SER A 275 7.45 8.67 -6.63
CA SER A 275 7.03 8.42 -5.25
C SER A 275 7.34 6.99 -4.75
N THR A 276 7.44 6.01 -5.65
CA THR A 276 7.85 4.63 -5.34
C THR A 276 9.25 4.54 -4.73
N CYS A 277 10.19 5.42 -5.10
CA CYS A 277 11.54 5.49 -4.53
C CYS A 277 11.51 5.81 -3.03
N PHE A 278 10.46 6.48 -2.57
CA PHE A 278 10.29 6.97 -1.20
C PHE A 278 9.27 6.16 -0.39
N THR A 279 8.91 4.96 -0.87
CA THR A 279 7.91 4.08 -0.23
C THR A 279 8.23 3.77 1.23
N GLU A 280 9.51 3.66 1.59
CA GLU A 280 9.92 3.45 2.98
C GLU A 280 9.52 4.62 3.88
N LEU A 281 9.65 5.85 3.40
CA LEU A 281 9.28 7.06 4.14
C LEU A 281 7.75 7.18 4.25
N GLN A 282 7.02 6.95 3.15
CA GLN A 282 5.56 6.91 3.16
C GLN A 282 5.03 5.86 4.15
N ARG A 283 5.63 4.67 4.14
CA ARG A 283 5.33 3.58 5.08
C ARG A 283 5.59 4.02 6.50
N ASN A 284 6.78 4.54 6.79
CA ASN A 284 7.19 4.91 8.13
C ASN A 284 6.34 6.06 8.71
N PHE A 285 5.88 6.99 7.86
CA PHE A 285 4.99 8.09 8.24
C PHE A 285 3.69 7.61 8.90
N LEU A 286 3.12 6.51 8.40
CA LEU A 286 1.87 5.91 8.91
C LEU A 286 2.12 4.77 9.91
N LYS A 287 3.19 3.99 9.73
CA LYS A 287 3.51 2.83 10.58
C LYS A 287 3.71 3.23 12.04
N GLN A 288 4.29 4.40 12.31
CA GLN A 288 4.57 4.89 13.67
C GLN A 288 3.34 5.48 14.39
N ARG A 289 2.17 5.55 13.73
CA ARG A 289 0.98 6.19 14.29
C ARG A 289 0.23 5.29 15.29
N PRO A 290 -0.49 5.88 16.28
CA PRO A 290 -1.27 5.11 17.26
C PRO A 290 -2.29 4.16 16.61
N THR A 291 -2.55 3.04 17.28
CA THR A 291 -3.51 2.01 16.80
C THR A 291 -4.90 2.57 16.57
N LYS A 292 -5.37 3.50 17.43
CA LYS A 292 -6.66 4.17 17.26
C LYS A 292 -6.71 5.03 16.00
N LEU A 293 -5.62 5.75 15.68
CA LEU A 293 -5.50 6.50 14.42
C LEU A 293 -5.49 5.57 13.20
N LYS A 294 -4.74 4.46 13.24
CA LYS A 294 -4.79 3.45 12.17
C LYS A 294 -6.21 2.90 11.98
N SER A 295 -6.98 2.78 13.05
CA SER A 295 -8.39 2.34 13.01
C SER A 295 -9.31 3.40 12.37
N LEU A 296 -9.11 4.68 12.70
CA LEU A 296 -9.80 5.78 12.01
C LEU A 296 -9.46 5.83 10.51
N ILE A 297 -8.19 5.64 10.15
CA ILE A 297 -7.76 5.56 8.74
C ILE A 297 -8.48 4.42 8.01
N ARG A 298 -8.61 3.24 8.63
CA ARG A 298 -9.40 2.14 8.05
C ARG A 298 -10.86 2.52 7.82
N LEU A 299 -11.48 3.21 8.78
CA LEU A 299 -12.85 3.67 8.65
C LEU A 299 -13.02 4.65 7.48
N VAL A 300 -12.13 5.64 7.36
CA VAL A 300 -12.13 6.61 6.26
C VAL A 300 -11.88 5.93 4.92
N LYS A 301 -10.96 4.96 4.85
CA LYS A 301 -10.72 4.17 3.64
C LYS A 301 -11.95 3.35 3.25
N HIS A 302 -12.62 2.71 4.21
CA HIS A 302 -13.83 1.96 3.95
C HIS A 302 -14.95 2.87 3.39
N TRP A 303 -15.14 4.05 3.98
CA TRP A 303 -16.02 5.09 3.47
C TRP A 303 -15.66 5.50 2.03
N TYR A 304 -14.39 5.82 1.79
CA TYR A 304 -13.89 6.19 0.47
C TYR A 304 -14.15 5.10 -0.58
N GLN A 305 -13.96 3.82 -0.23
CA GLN A 305 -14.25 2.71 -1.14
C GLN A 305 -15.75 2.57 -1.45
N ASN A 306 -16.63 2.86 -0.50
CA ASN A 306 -18.07 2.89 -0.75
C ASN A 306 -18.44 4.05 -1.69
N CYS A 307 -17.81 5.22 -1.54
CA CYS A 307 -17.96 6.34 -2.47
C CYS A 307 -17.41 6.00 -3.87
N LYS A 308 -16.23 5.36 -3.94
CA LYS A 308 -15.59 4.96 -5.21
C LYS A 308 -16.46 4.00 -6.01
N LYS A 309 -17.10 3.03 -5.35
CA LYS A 309 -18.06 2.12 -6.00
C LYS A 309 -19.26 2.85 -6.62
N LYS A 310 -19.68 3.96 -6.03
CA LYS A 310 -20.82 4.77 -6.50
C LYS A 310 -20.42 5.76 -7.60
N LEU A 311 -19.28 6.43 -7.43
CA LEU A 311 -18.89 7.59 -8.24
C LEU A 311 -17.84 7.29 -9.33
N GLY A 312 -17.14 6.16 -9.22
CA GLY A 312 -16.06 5.80 -10.13
C GLY A 312 -14.74 6.49 -9.77
N LYS A 313 -14.28 7.42 -10.61
CA LYS A 313 -12.98 8.09 -10.44
C LYS A 313 -13.06 9.12 -9.30
N LEU A 314 -12.13 9.04 -8.35
CA LEU A 314 -11.99 9.91 -7.18
C LEU A 314 -10.52 10.28 -6.96
N PRO A 315 -10.22 11.30 -6.13
CA PRO A 315 -8.86 11.62 -5.71
C PRO A 315 -8.16 10.40 -5.10
N PRO A 316 -6.82 10.32 -5.11
CA PRO A 316 -6.09 9.17 -4.59
C PRO A 316 -6.48 8.85 -3.14
N GLN A 317 -6.73 7.57 -2.83
CA GLN A 317 -7.06 7.13 -1.46
C GLN A 317 -5.99 7.56 -0.44
N TYR A 318 -4.72 7.58 -0.85
CA TYR A 318 -3.61 8.02 0.00
C TYR A 318 -3.76 9.48 0.47
N ALA A 319 -4.39 10.36 -0.33
CA ALA A 319 -4.70 11.73 0.09
C ALA A 319 -5.62 11.76 1.32
N LEU A 320 -6.57 10.82 1.41
CA LEU A 320 -7.50 10.72 2.56
C LEU A 320 -6.82 10.09 3.77
N GLU A 321 -5.85 9.19 3.59
CA GLU A 321 -5.01 8.68 4.69
C GLU A 321 -4.22 9.84 5.32
N LEU A 322 -3.60 10.69 4.49
CA LEU A 322 -2.87 11.88 4.95
C LEU A 322 -3.79 12.94 5.57
N LEU A 323 -4.95 13.19 4.98
CA LEU A 323 -5.94 14.13 5.54
C LEU A 323 -6.46 13.66 6.91
N THR A 324 -6.56 12.34 7.12
CA THR A 324 -6.90 11.76 8.41
C THR A 324 -5.79 11.97 9.45
N VAL A 325 -4.53 11.82 9.05
CA VAL A 325 -3.39 12.15 9.91
C VAL A 325 -3.41 13.64 10.26
N TYR A 326 -3.60 14.52 9.28
CA TYR A 326 -3.71 15.97 9.50
C TYR A 326 -4.83 16.32 10.49
N ALA A 327 -6.03 15.77 10.30
CA ALA A 327 -7.16 16.00 11.21
C ALA A 327 -6.82 15.63 12.66
N TRP A 328 -6.17 14.48 12.85
CA TRP A 328 -5.76 14.01 14.16
C TRP A 328 -4.64 14.86 14.76
N GLU A 329 -3.59 15.18 14.00
CA GLU A 329 -2.48 16.01 14.48
C GLU A 329 -2.94 17.41 14.90
N ARG A 330 -3.92 17.99 14.20
CA ARG A 330 -4.40 19.36 14.44
C ARG A 330 -5.55 19.47 15.41
N GLY A 331 -6.30 18.38 15.63
CA GLY A 331 -7.55 18.40 16.39
C GLY A 331 -7.57 17.50 17.63
N SER A 332 -6.61 16.60 17.80
CA SER A 332 -6.58 15.68 18.93
C SER A 332 -5.18 15.44 19.47
N MET A 333 -4.27 14.90 18.66
CA MET A 333 -2.92 14.45 19.07
C MET A 333 -2.90 13.37 20.17
N GLU A 334 -4.08 12.91 20.63
CA GLU A 334 -4.22 11.92 21.68
C GLU A 334 -4.12 10.49 21.15
N ARG A 335 -3.63 9.58 21.99
CA ARG A 335 -3.55 8.15 21.64
C ARG A 335 -4.92 7.48 21.59
N ASP A 336 -5.85 7.96 22.40
CA ASP A 336 -7.24 7.54 22.43
C ASP A 336 -8.15 8.73 22.21
N PHE A 337 -9.19 8.53 21.40
CA PHE A 337 -10.13 9.58 21.00
C PHE A 337 -11.43 8.97 20.47
N ASN A 338 -12.48 9.78 20.44
CA ASN A 338 -13.75 9.36 19.86
C ASN A 338 -13.66 9.24 18.34
N THR A 339 -13.82 8.01 17.83
CA THR A 339 -13.75 7.69 16.40
C THR A 339 -14.78 8.45 15.56
N ALA A 340 -16.00 8.67 16.06
CA ALA A 340 -17.04 9.41 15.33
C ALA A 340 -16.66 10.88 15.15
N ARG A 341 -16.08 11.51 16.18
CA ARG A 341 -15.58 12.89 16.10
C ARG A 341 -14.47 13.00 15.06
N GLY A 342 -13.49 12.10 15.12
CA GLY A 342 -12.41 12.07 14.13
C GLY A 342 -12.92 11.84 12.71
N PHE A 343 -13.87 10.92 12.53
CA PHE A 343 -14.45 10.64 11.22
C PHE A 343 -15.21 11.85 10.67
N ARG A 344 -15.97 12.54 11.52
CA ARG A 344 -16.67 13.77 11.14
C ARG A 344 -15.68 14.85 10.70
N THR A 345 -14.63 15.09 11.48
CA THR A 345 -13.60 16.09 11.17
C THR A 345 -12.99 15.85 9.79
N VAL A 346 -12.71 14.59 9.43
CA VAL A 346 -12.18 14.26 8.10
C VAL A 346 -13.19 14.59 6.99
N LEU A 347 -14.47 14.27 7.18
CA LEU A 347 -15.50 14.62 6.20
C LEU A 347 -15.67 16.13 6.06
N GLU A 348 -15.65 16.89 7.15
CA GLU A 348 -15.71 18.36 7.09
C GLU A 348 -14.49 18.97 6.38
N LEU A 349 -13.30 18.39 6.53
CA LEU A 349 -12.13 18.78 5.74
C LEU A 349 -12.30 18.49 4.25
N VAL A 350 -12.89 17.34 3.89
CA VAL A 350 -13.21 17.00 2.50
C VAL A 350 -14.25 17.96 1.92
N ILE A 351 -15.27 18.35 2.69
CA ILE A 351 -16.27 19.35 2.27
C ILE A 351 -15.57 20.69 1.96
N ASN A 352 -14.65 21.10 2.83
CA ASN A 352 -13.87 22.33 2.70
C ASN A 352 -12.59 22.16 1.86
N TYR A 353 -12.56 21.21 0.91
CA TYR A 353 -11.34 20.89 0.16
C TYR A 353 -10.71 22.10 -0.55
N GLN A 354 -11.51 23.09 -0.92
CA GLN A 354 -11.05 24.32 -1.58
C GLN A 354 -10.14 25.19 -0.69
N GLN A 355 -10.09 24.93 0.62
CA GLN A 355 -9.24 25.64 1.57
C GLN A 355 -7.99 24.83 1.96
N LEU A 356 -7.89 23.55 1.55
CA LEU A 356 -6.83 22.66 2.04
C LEU A 356 -5.46 23.00 1.46
N CYS A 357 -4.54 23.39 2.34
CA CYS A 357 -3.11 23.50 2.08
C CYS A 357 -2.35 22.72 3.15
N VAL A 358 -2.11 21.44 2.88
CA VAL A 358 -1.54 20.48 3.85
C VAL A 358 -0.18 20.02 3.36
N TYR A 359 0.82 20.10 4.24
CA TYR A 359 2.17 19.60 4.02
C TYR A 359 2.84 19.27 5.35
N TRP A 360 3.96 18.55 5.30
CA TRP A 360 4.79 18.23 6.45
C TRP A 360 6.25 18.51 6.12
N THR A 361 7.04 18.86 7.13
CA THR A 361 8.50 19.07 7.01
C THR A 361 9.32 17.91 7.62
N LYS A 362 8.70 16.72 7.74
CA LYS A 362 9.30 15.56 8.40
C LYS A 362 10.51 15.01 7.65
N TYR A 363 10.41 14.86 6.32
CA TYR A 363 11.47 14.27 5.49
C TYR A 363 12.13 15.26 4.53
N TYR A 364 11.62 16.49 4.42
CA TYR A 364 12.23 17.61 3.70
C TYR A 364 11.79 18.91 4.37
N ASP A 365 12.43 20.05 4.09
CA ASP A 365 12.04 21.36 4.65
C ASP A 365 12.45 22.50 3.70
N PHE A 366 12.33 23.74 4.19
CA PHE A 366 12.66 24.96 3.44
C PHE A 366 14.13 25.39 3.56
N GLN A 367 14.97 24.69 4.35
CA GLN A 367 16.34 25.13 4.63
C GLN A 367 17.21 25.08 3.38
N ASN A 368 17.07 24.04 2.54
CA ASN A 368 17.73 24.00 1.26
C ASN A 368 17.01 24.96 0.28
N PRO A 369 17.72 25.91 -0.37
CA PRO A 369 17.09 26.96 -1.17
C PRO A 369 16.36 26.44 -2.41
N ILE A 370 16.83 25.34 -3.02
CA ILE A 370 16.18 24.73 -4.18
C ILE A 370 14.87 24.08 -3.74
N ILE A 371 14.91 23.29 -2.66
CA ILE A 371 13.73 22.63 -2.10
C ILE A 371 12.73 23.68 -1.59
N GLY A 372 13.16 24.66 -0.80
CA GLY A 372 12.29 25.70 -0.24
C GLY A 372 11.60 26.55 -1.31
N LYS A 373 12.32 26.92 -2.38
CA LYS A 373 11.72 27.61 -3.55
C LYS A 373 10.70 26.72 -4.25
N TYR A 374 10.99 25.44 -4.41
CA TYR A 374 10.09 24.49 -5.06
C TYR A 374 8.83 24.22 -4.22
N LEU A 375 8.96 23.99 -2.92
CA LEU A 375 7.85 23.85 -1.97
C LEU A 375 6.95 25.09 -1.99
N SER A 376 7.54 26.29 -1.98
CA SER A 376 6.78 27.54 -2.08
C SER A 376 5.93 27.60 -3.37
N ARG A 377 6.42 27.05 -4.48
CA ARG A 377 5.63 26.95 -5.73
C ARG A 377 4.51 25.93 -5.61
N GLN A 378 4.77 24.77 -5.01
CA GLN A 378 3.77 23.73 -4.77
C GLN A 378 2.63 24.25 -3.89
N LEU A 379 2.95 24.95 -2.80
CA LEU A 379 1.97 25.48 -1.84
C LEU A 379 1.10 26.62 -2.41
N ARG A 380 1.51 27.25 -3.51
CA ARG A 380 0.71 28.25 -4.25
C ARG A 380 -0.20 27.64 -5.33
N LYS A 381 -0.13 26.33 -5.58
CA LYS A 381 -1.00 25.67 -6.56
C LYS A 381 -2.48 25.76 -6.16
N PRO A 382 -3.41 25.66 -7.13
CA PRO A 382 -4.82 25.59 -6.84
C PRO A 382 -5.15 24.49 -5.83
N ARG A 383 -6.04 24.82 -4.90
CA ARG A 383 -6.46 23.92 -3.81
C ARG A 383 -7.34 22.78 -4.36
N PRO A 384 -7.31 21.58 -3.74
CA PRO A 384 -6.55 21.24 -2.54
C PRO A 384 -5.08 20.96 -2.84
N VAL A 385 -4.20 21.38 -1.95
CA VAL A 385 -2.80 20.95 -1.93
C VAL A 385 -2.63 20.04 -0.73
N ILE A 386 -2.26 18.78 -1.00
CA ILE A 386 -1.91 17.79 0.02
C ILE A 386 -0.60 17.18 -0.43
N LEU A 387 0.51 17.74 0.04
CA LEU A 387 1.84 17.27 -0.32
C LEU A 387 2.17 15.97 0.41
N ASP A 388 2.67 14.99 -0.36
CA ASP A 388 3.15 13.73 0.19
C ASP A 388 4.35 14.01 1.12
N PRO A 389 4.29 13.64 2.41
CA PRO A 389 5.39 13.88 3.34
C PRO A 389 6.73 13.26 2.88
N ALA A 390 6.69 12.26 2.01
CA ALA A 390 7.86 11.55 1.49
C ALA A 390 8.37 12.03 0.13
N ASP A 391 7.59 12.83 -0.61
CA ASP A 391 7.92 13.29 -1.96
C ASP A 391 7.47 14.75 -2.14
N PRO A 392 8.40 15.73 -2.11
CA PRO A 392 8.06 17.16 -2.19
C PRO A 392 7.47 17.56 -3.55
N THR A 393 7.52 16.69 -4.56
CA THR A 393 6.93 16.90 -5.89
C THR A 393 5.51 16.35 -5.99
N GLY A 394 5.11 15.43 -5.10
CA GLY A 394 3.83 14.75 -5.12
C GLY A 394 2.70 15.52 -4.44
N ASN A 395 1.98 16.38 -5.17
CA ASN A 395 0.69 16.92 -4.70
C ASN A 395 -0.45 15.93 -4.95
N LEU A 396 -0.86 15.21 -3.90
CA LEU A 396 -1.94 14.21 -3.93
C LEU A 396 -3.34 14.82 -3.99
N GLY A 397 -3.47 16.11 -3.67
CA GLY A 397 -4.71 16.88 -3.82
C GLY A 397 -4.92 17.43 -5.23
N GLY A 398 -3.84 17.55 -6.02
CA GLY A 398 -3.84 18.26 -7.29
C GLY A 398 -4.52 17.52 -8.45
N GLY A 399 -4.89 18.26 -9.50
CA GLY A 399 -5.24 17.71 -10.81
C GLY A 399 -6.65 17.11 -10.98
N ASP A 400 -7.42 16.91 -9.90
CA ASP A 400 -8.78 16.32 -9.97
C ASP A 400 -9.84 17.09 -9.16
N THR A 401 -10.08 18.35 -9.53
CA THR A 401 -11.09 19.19 -8.86
C THR A 401 -12.51 18.59 -8.95
N LYS A 402 -12.83 17.86 -10.03
CA LYS A 402 -14.12 17.20 -10.19
C LYS A 402 -14.28 16.06 -9.19
N GLY A 403 -13.26 15.21 -9.03
CA GLY A 403 -13.26 14.13 -8.06
C GLY A 403 -13.44 14.65 -6.63
N TRP A 404 -12.74 15.74 -6.25
CA TRP A 404 -12.92 16.37 -4.94
C TRP A 404 -14.33 16.93 -4.73
N ARG A 405 -14.91 17.59 -5.74
CA ARG A 405 -16.30 18.09 -5.67
C ARG A 405 -17.30 16.96 -5.44
N GLN A 406 -17.17 15.85 -6.18
CA GLN A 406 -18.06 14.70 -6.01
C GLN A 406 -17.88 14.05 -4.63
N LEU A 407 -16.64 13.96 -4.15
CA LEU A 407 -16.35 13.42 -2.82
C LEU A 407 -16.89 14.31 -1.69
N ALA A 408 -16.84 15.64 -1.86
CA ALA A 408 -17.42 16.62 -0.94
C ALA A 408 -18.95 16.50 -0.85
N GLN A 409 -19.64 16.35 -2.00
CA GLN A 409 -21.08 16.11 -2.03
C GLN A 409 -21.49 14.82 -1.31
N GLU A 410 -20.71 13.74 -1.48
CA GLU A 410 -20.93 12.52 -0.69
C GLU A 410 -20.64 12.78 0.79
N ALA A 411 -19.57 13.47 1.15
CA ALA A 411 -19.27 13.79 2.54
C ALA A 411 -20.44 14.54 3.21
N GLU A 412 -21.00 15.57 2.58
CA GLU A 412 -22.19 16.30 3.06
C GLU A 412 -23.40 15.37 3.26
N ALA A 413 -23.70 14.54 2.26
CA ALA A 413 -24.80 13.58 2.37
C ALA A 413 -24.58 12.59 3.53
N TRP A 414 -23.33 12.16 3.73
CA TRP A 414 -22.98 11.18 4.75
C TRP A 414 -23.14 11.71 6.17
N LEU A 415 -22.94 13.01 6.42
CA LEU A 415 -23.11 13.62 7.74
C LEU A 415 -24.53 13.46 8.32
N ASN A 416 -25.52 13.07 7.51
CA ASN A 416 -26.90 12.82 7.96
C ASN A 416 -27.13 11.39 8.47
N TYR A 417 -26.19 10.46 8.28
CA TYR A 417 -26.32 9.07 8.71
C TYR A 417 -26.10 8.88 10.22
N PRO A 418 -26.63 7.79 10.82
CA PRO A 418 -26.44 7.40 12.22
C PRO A 418 -25.00 7.44 12.75
N CYS A 419 -23.98 7.24 11.90
CA CYS A 419 -22.57 7.28 12.29
C CYS A 419 -22.11 8.68 12.75
N PHE A 420 -22.89 9.72 12.47
CA PHE A 420 -22.63 11.11 12.87
C PHE A 420 -23.70 11.66 13.81
N LYS A 421 -24.50 10.79 14.44
CA LYS A 421 -25.52 11.17 15.42
C LYS A 421 -25.24 10.55 16.79
N ASN A 422 -25.37 11.36 17.82
CA ASN A 422 -25.37 10.93 19.21
C ASN A 422 -26.67 10.18 19.54
N TRP A 423 -26.76 9.61 20.75
CA TRP A 423 -27.93 8.82 21.17
C TRP A 423 -29.22 9.64 21.25
N ASP A 424 -29.10 10.95 21.50
CA ASP A 424 -30.19 11.92 21.56
C ASP A 424 -30.58 12.47 20.17
N GLY A 425 -29.92 12.00 19.11
CA GLY A 425 -30.11 12.44 17.73
C GLY A 425 -29.33 13.70 17.35
N SER A 426 -28.65 14.35 18.30
CA SER A 426 -27.81 15.52 18.01
C SER A 426 -26.61 15.13 17.13
N PRO A 427 -26.09 16.03 16.28
CA PRO A 427 -24.90 15.74 15.49
C PRO A 427 -23.67 15.54 16.40
N VAL A 428 -22.84 14.54 16.08
CA VAL A 428 -21.51 14.39 16.68
C VAL A 428 -20.70 15.66 16.39
N SER A 429 -19.94 16.17 17.35
CA SER A 429 -19.07 17.33 17.14
C SER A 429 -17.77 16.94 16.41
N SER A 430 -17.23 17.82 15.59
CA SER A 430 -15.88 17.67 15.05
C SER A 430 -14.82 18.12 16.06
N TRP A 431 -13.55 17.93 15.70
CA TRP A 431 -12.43 18.52 16.42
C TRP A 431 -12.25 19.98 16.04
N ILE A 432 -11.88 20.80 17.01
CA ILE A 432 -11.41 22.17 16.75
C ILE A 432 -9.97 22.05 16.26
N LEU A 433 -9.72 22.46 15.02
CA LEU A 433 -8.39 22.39 14.43
C LEU A 433 -7.59 23.62 14.84
N LEU A 434 -6.43 23.40 15.48
CA LEU A 434 -5.52 24.49 15.82
C LEU A 434 -4.89 25.06 14.53
N ALA A 435 -4.80 26.38 14.41
CA ALA A 435 -4.01 27.06 13.39
C ALA A 435 -2.50 26.95 13.70
N GLU A 436 -1.62 27.11 12.70
CA GLU A 436 -0.18 27.13 12.98
C GLU A 436 0.08 28.41 13.76
N SER A 437 0.47 28.29 15.03
CA SER A 437 1.27 29.34 15.67
C SER A 437 2.67 29.17 15.10
N ASP A 438 3.07 30.06 14.20
CA ASP A 438 4.48 30.22 13.87
C ASP A 438 5.20 30.44 15.21
N SER A 439 6.07 29.52 15.58
CA SER A 439 6.89 29.64 16.77
C SER A 439 7.70 30.94 16.65
N GLU A 440 7.60 31.77 17.68
CA GLU A 440 8.32 33.02 17.89
C GLU A 440 9.83 32.82 17.75
N ASP A 441 10.38 32.96 16.54
CA ASP A 441 11.84 33.11 16.30
C ASP A 441 12.14 33.87 14.99
N ASP A 442 11.16 34.54 14.37
CA ASP A 442 11.37 35.32 13.15
C ASP A 442 10.94 36.79 13.35
N GLU A 443 11.75 37.55 14.10
CA GLU A 443 11.64 39.02 14.13
C GLU A 443 12.13 39.60 12.80
N SER A 444 11.25 39.57 11.79
CA SER A 444 11.18 40.56 10.71
C SER A 444 10.05 40.18 9.74
N TYR A 445 8.80 40.43 10.10
CA TYR A 445 7.71 40.29 9.13
C TYR A 445 6.63 41.38 9.25
N ASP A 446 6.39 42.06 8.13
CA ASP A 446 5.45 43.18 7.98
C ASP A 446 3.99 42.69 8.19
N PRO A 447 3.26 43.19 9.21
CA PRO A 447 1.91 42.73 9.54
C PRO A 447 0.81 43.09 8.52
N ARG A 448 1.15 43.69 7.37
CA ARG A 448 0.16 44.19 6.38
C ARG A 448 -0.17 43.24 5.23
N MET A 449 0.40 42.03 5.19
CA MET A 449 0.17 41.07 4.08
C MET A 449 -0.98 40.08 4.29
N TYR A 450 -1.64 40.06 5.45
CA TYR A 450 -2.80 39.18 5.69
C TYR A 450 -4.00 39.95 6.26
N GLN A 451 -4.60 40.80 5.43
CA GLN A 451 -5.99 41.21 5.61
C GLN A 451 -6.79 40.79 4.38
N GLN A 452 -7.22 39.53 4.36
CA GLN A 452 -8.55 39.12 3.93
C GLN A 452 -8.67 37.61 4.03
N HIS A 453 -9.87 37.17 4.43
CA HIS A 453 -10.43 35.81 4.40
C HIS A 453 -10.65 35.16 5.78
N GLY A 454 -11.87 35.40 6.30
CA GLY A 454 -12.75 34.33 6.78
C GLY A 454 -12.60 33.88 8.23
N TYR A 455 -13.22 34.61 9.15
CA TYR A 455 -13.57 34.12 10.47
C TYR A 455 -14.42 32.84 10.38
N ILE A 456 -13.99 31.75 11.04
CA ILE A 456 -14.89 30.64 11.37
C ILE A 456 -15.65 31.05 12.62
N GLN A 457 -16.94 31.30 12.46
CA GLN A 457 -17.85 31.62 13.56
C GLN A 457 -18.15 30.35 14.36
N THR A 458 -17.50 30.19 15.52
CA THR A 458 -17.81 29.13 16.48
C THR A 458 -19.08 29.48 17.25
N TYR A 459 -20.10 28.63 17.17
CA TYR A 459 -21.24 28.69 18.07
C TYR A 459 -20.77 28.31 19.49
N GLU A 460 -20.86 29.24 20.42
CA GLU A 460 -20.70 28.99 21.85
C GLU A 460 -21.95 28.31 22.43
N CYS A 461 -21.74 27.32 23.29
CA CYS A 461 -22.76 26.86 24.23
C CYS A 461 -22.11 26.57 25.60
N PRO A 462 -22.81 26.84 26.72
CA PRO A 462 -22.18 27.23 27.97
C PRO A 462 -21.80 26.08 28.89
N HIS A 463 -20.75 26.36 29.68
CA HIS A 463 -20.24 25.72 30.89
C HIS A 463 -21.02 24.53 31.49
N PHE A 464 -20.33 23.40 31.64
CA PHE A 464 -20.52 22.50 32.78
C PHE A 464 -19.19 22.01 33.35
N SER A 465 -19.16 21.98 34.68
CA SER A 465 -18.04 21.79 35.59
C SER A 465 -17.49 20.36 35.59
N HIS A 466 -16.15 20.26 35.62
CA HIS A 466 -15.43 19.00 35.80
C HIS A 466 -15.46 18.54 37.26
N SER A 467 -15.60 17.22 37.47
CA SER A 467 -15.10 16.50 38.65
C SER A 467 -14.40 15.23 38.19
N PRO A 468 -13.24 14.86 38.76
CA PRO A 468 -12.38 13.80 38.22
C PRO A 468 -12.75 12.44 38.82
N SER A 469 -12.62 11.36 38.05
CA SER A 469 -12.63 10.01 38.60
C SER A 469 -11.67 9.08 37.85
N ILE A 470 -10.55 8.86 38.52
CA ILE A 470 -9.86 7.59 38.81
C ILE A 470 -9.53 6.66 37.64
N LEU A 471 -8.21 6.59 37.40
CA LEU A 471 -7.46 5.60 36.64
C LEU A 471 -7.76 4.16 37.06
N GLN A 472 -7.85 3.27 36.06
CA GLN A 472 -7.51 1.86 36.24
C GLN A 472 -6.65 1.39 35.07
N ALA A 473 -5.62 0.62 35.44
CA ALA A 473 -4.45 0.32 34.64
C ALA A 473 -4.61 -0.93 33.77
N ALA A 474 -3.77 -0.93 32.74
CA ALA A 474 -3.10 -2.05 32.08
C ALA A 474 -3.81 -2.82 30.96
N SER A 475 -3.16 -2.81 29.80
CA SER A 475 -2.80 -4.01 29.04
C SER A 475 -1.53 -3.71 28.22
N THR A 476 -0.53 -4.58 28.36
CA THR A 476 0.80 -4.55 27.73
C THR A 476 0.77 -4.52 26.20
N PRO A 477 1.64 -3.74 25.52
CA PRO A 477 1.78 -3.80 24.07
C PRO A 477 2.50 -5.09 23.62
N GLN A 478 1.88 -5.83 22.70
CA GLN A 478 2.54 -6.90 21.93
C GLN A 478 3.70 -6.32 21.10
N ALA A 479 4.81 -7.06 21.04
CA ALA A 479 6.01 -6.73 20.29
C ALA A 479 5.71 -6.50 18.80
N GLU A 480 6.09 -5.33 18.29
CA GLU A 480 5.98 -4.95 16.88
C GLU A 480 7.28 -5.25 16.13
N GLU A 481 7.22 -6.12 15.12
CA GLU A 481 8.37 -6.47 14.28
C GLU A 481 8.67 -5.41 13.21
N ASN A 482 9.93 -5.01 13.15
CA ASN A 482 10.44 -4.00 12.25
C ASN A 482 10.96 -4.66 10.95
N TRP A 483 10.12 -4.70 9.91
CA TRP A 483 10.46 -5.32 8.64
C TRP A 483 11.20 -4.37 7.69
N THR A 484 12.52 -4.46 7.69
CA THR A 484 13.43 -4.08 6.60
C THR A 484 14.37 -5.25 6.39
N CYS A 485 14.25 -5.95 5.26
CA CYS A 485 15.24 -6.97 4.89
C CYS A 485 16.43 -6.25 4.22
N THR A 486 17.23 -5.61 5.06
CA THR A 486 18.50 -4.96 4.71
C THR A 486 19.62 -5.97 4.95
N ILE A 487 20.52 -6.17 3.98
CA ILE A 487 21.68 -7.05 4.14
C ILE A 487 22.82 -6.24 4.77
N LEU A 488 23.52 -6.88 5.72
CA LEU A 488 24.81 -6.45 6.28
C LEU A 488 25.97 -6.81 5.34
#